data_AF-A0A4Q4W380-F1
#
_entry.id   AF-A0A4Q4W380-F1
#
_cell.length_a   1.000
_cell.length_b   1.000
_cell.length_c   1.000
_cell.angle_alpha   90.00
_cell.angle_beta   90.00
_cell.angle_gamma   90.00
#
_symmetry.space_group_name_H-M   'P 1'
#
loop_
_entity.id
_entity.type
_entity.pdbx_description
1 polymer ?
#
loop_
_entity_poly.entity_id
_entity_poly.type
_entity_poly.pdbx_seq_one_letter_code
_entity_poly.pdbx_strand_id
1 'polypeptide(L)'
;MLALPNVYIAGSQCTRKTTLVNAFIEHLSHGPPVERPSVIEEGSGSSCRLVGSRQTRFRSSKEQTMKLQRLIMEAQFESEKLRLERSSWNISDRSALNNIVYAWKNAGREAAKELPKAAKWAEMRYRMARSLVIVCEAGADWLQGDDLRLMPTNWEEWLEVRTGFCQALEDFGLAYEVLSCEAVAMEDRAEVVATTFTRTSCITENE
;
A
#
# COMPACT_ATOMS: atom_id res chain seq x y z
N MET A 1 -20.55 16.29 -8.23
CA MET A 1 -19.88 15.62 -7.10
C MET A 1 -18.40 15.76 -7.31
N LEU A 2 -17.69 16.27 -6.31
CA LEU A 2 -16.23 16.36 -6.34
C LEU A 2 -15.65 14.96 -6.16
N ALA A 3 -14.57 14.66 -6.87
CA ALA A 3 -13.93 13.34 -6.81
C ALA A 3 -13.17 13.21 -5.49
N LEU A 4 -13.53 12.22 -4.68
CA LEU A 4 -12.83 11.92 -3.44
C LEU A 4 -11.42 11.39 -3.75
N PRO A 5 -10.40 11.72 -2.92
CA PRO A 5 -9.06 11.19 -3.12
C PRO A 5 -9.06 9.67 -2.89
N ASN A 6 -8.24 8.93 -3.63
CA ASN A 6 -8.00 7.53 -3.28
C ASN A 6 -7.24 7.45 -1.95
N VAL A 7 -7.28 6.29 -1.31
CA VAL A 7 -6.55 6.02 -0.08
C VAL A 7 -5.63 4.83 -0.28
N TYR A 8 -4.33 5.01 -0.07
CA TYR A 8 -3.32 3.96 -0.19
C TYR A 8 -2.76 3.64 1.19
N ILE A 9 -2.95 2.40 1.65
CA ILE A 9 -2.34 1.92 2.89
C ILE A 9 -1.04 1.19 2.56
N ALA A 10 0.08 1.86 2.80
CA ALA A 10 1.44 1.35 2.66
C ALA A 10 1.99 0.87 4.02
N GLY A 11 3.11 0.16 3.96
CA GLY A 11 3.78 -0.37 5.14
C GLY A 11 4.12 -1.84 5.01
N SER A 12 4.95 -2.29 5.94
CA SER A 12 5.47 -3.65 5.98
C SER A 12 4.34 -4.67 6.16
N GLN A 13 4.61 -5.95 5.88
CA GLN A 13 3.64 -7.04 6.08
C GLN A 13 3.20 -7.15 7.56
N CYS A 14 2.06 -7.76 7.83
CA CYS A 14 1.57 -8.00 9.20
C CYS A 14 1.33 -6.75 10.08
N THR A 15 1.29 -5.54 9.52
CA THR A 15 0.89 -4.28 10.20
C THR A 15 -0.63 -4.11 10.33
N ARG A 16 -1.40 -5.21 10.21
CA ARG A 16 -2.88 -5.24 10.24
C ARG A 16 -3.57 -4.29 9.25
N LYS A 17 -2.96 -4.03 8.08
CA LYS A 17 -3.50 -3.11 7.05
C LYS A 17 -4.90 -3.48 6.59
N THR A 18 -5.17 -4.75 6.31
CA THR A 18 -6.51 -5.23 5.94
C THR A 18 -7.54 -4.95 7.04
N THR A 19 -7.15 -5.16 8.31
CA THR A 19 -8.01 -4.84 9.46
C THR A 19 -8.27 -3.35 9.56
N LEU A 20 -7.25 -2.51 9.32
CA LEU A 20 -7.39 -1.06 9.29
C LEU A 20 -8.32 -0.59 8.15
N VAL A 21 -8.19 -1.16 6.96
CA VAL A 21 -9.08 -0.86 5.83
C VAL A 21 -10.53 -1.17 6.19
N ASN A 22 -10.80 -2.33 6.80
CA ASN A 22 -12.14 -2.70 7.23
C ASN A 22 -12.70 -1.74 8.30
N ALA A 23 -11.90 -1.43 9.32
CA ALA A 23 -12.29 -0.50 10.37
C ALA A 23 -12.55 0.91 9.82
N PHE A 24 -11.77 1.37 8.84
CA PHE A 24 -11.99 2.64 8.18
C PHE A 24 -13.30 2.66 7.36
N ILE A 25 -13.61 1.59 6.63
CA ILE A 25 -14.89 1.46 5.89
C ILE A 25 -16.09 1.45 6.85
N GLU A 26 -15.97 0.76 7.98
CA GLU A 26 -16.98 0.75 9.02
C GLU A 26 -17.17 2.15 9.61
N HIS A 27 -16.08 2.85 9.92
CA HIS A 27 -16.12 4.23 10.40
C HIS A 27 -16.83 5.17 9.40
N LEU A 28 -16.54 5.07 8.10
CA LEU A 28 -17.22 5.84 7.05
C LEU A 28 -18.73 5.55 6.98
N SER A 29 -19.15 4.33 7.33
CA SER A 29 -20.56 3.93 7.31
C SER A 29 -21.37 4.54 8.46
N HIS A 30 -20.70 5.01 9.52
CA HIS A 30 -21.32 5.71 10.64
C HIS A 30 -21.34 7.24 10.47
N GLY A 31 -20.60 7.77 9.49
CA GLY A 31 -20.56 9.19 9.16
C GLY A 31 -21.73 9.66 8.26
N PRO A 32 -21.70 10.93 7.82
CA PRO A 32 -22.63 11.40 6.79
C PRO A 32 -22.53 10.56 5.51
N PRO A 33 -23.57 10.51 4.66
CA PRO A 33 -23.53 9.71 3.45
C PRO A 33 -22.39 10.14 2.51
N VAL A 34 -21.35 9.32 2.43
CA VAL A 34 -20.25 9.44 1.47
C VAL A 34 -20.43 8.34 0.41
N GLU A 35 -20.03 8.62 -0.83
CA GLU A 35 -19.96 7.58 -1.87
C GLU A 35 -19.10 6.42 -1.37
N ARG A 36 -19.60 5.18 -1.45
CA ARG A 36 -18.84 4.02 -0.98
C ARG A 36 -17.60 3.80 -1.84
N PRO A 37 -16.41 3.64 -1.23
CA PRO A 37 -15.20 3.34 -1.97
C PRO A 37 -15.26 1.94 -2.56
N SER A 38 -14.57 1.77 -3.68
CA SER A 38 -14.14 0.44 -4.12
C SER A 38 -12.90 -0.01 -3.32
N VAL A 39 -12.84 -1.28 -2.92
CA VAL A 39 -11.71 -1.82 -2.14
C VAL A 39 -10.85 -2.71 -3.01
N ILE A 40 -9.54 -2.45 -2.99
CA ILE A 40 -8.50 -3.29 -3.60
C ILE A 40 -7.81 -4.04 -2.46
N GLU A 41 -8.20 -5.30 -2.27
CA GLU A 41 -7.63 -6.16 -1.24
C GLU A 41 -6.24 -6.65 -1.64
N GLU A 42 -5.43 -7.00 -0.64
CA GLU A 42 -4.16 -7.66 -0.86
C GLU A 42 -4.34 -8.93 -1.72
N GLY A 43 -3.67 -8.95 -2.88
CA GLY A 43 -3.71 -10.11 -3.77
C GLY A 43 -5.01 -10.28 -4.55
N SER A 44 -5.85 -9.23 -4.61
CA SER A 44 -6.96 -9.15 -5.53
C SER A 44 -6.44 -9.06 -6.98
N GLY A 45 -6.29 -10.23 -7.59
CA GLY A 45 -5.83 -10.43 -8.96
C GLY A 45 -5.51 -11.90 -9.20
N SER A 46 -5.99 -12.48 -10.30
CA SER A 46 -5.71 -13.87 -10.69
C SER A 46 -4.21 -14.21 -10.76
N SER A 47 -3.38 -13.21 -11.06
CA SER A 47 -1.91 -13.27 -11.05
C SER A 47 -1.31 -13.40 -9.65
N CYS A 48 -1.91 -12.77 -8.62
CA CYS A 48 -1.37 -12.82 -7.26
C CYS A 48 -1.62 -14.18 -6.59
N ARG A 49 -2.74 -14.85 -6.89
CA ARG A 49 -3.01 -16.25 -6.49
C ARG A 49 -2.06 -17.26 -7.13
N LEU A 50 -1.71 -17.05 -8.41
CA LEU A 50 -0.72 -17.86 -9.13
C LEU A 50 0.71 -17.69 -8.59
N VAL A 51 0.99 -16.53 -8.00
CA VAL A 51 2.28 -16.16 -7.45
C VAL A 51 2.45 -16.65 -6.01
N GLY A 52 1.40 -16.58 -5.17
CA GLY A 52 1.42 -17.02 -3.77
C GLY A 52 1.83 -18.47 -3.58
N SER A 53 1.44 -19.36 -4.50
CA SER A 53 1.81 -20.79 -4.50
C SER A 53 3.28 -21.08 -4.87
N ARG A 54 4.06 -20.07 -5.30
CA ARG A 54 5.45 -20.24 -5.80
C ARG A 54 6.48 -19.35 -5.09
N GLN A 55 6.10 -18.59 -4.05
CA GLN A 55 6.97 -17.59 -3.40
C GLN A 55 8.25 -18.17 -2.77
N THR A 56 8.22 -19.40 -2.24
CA THR A 56 9.43 -20.07 -1.71
C THR A 56 10.48 -20.34 -2.79
N ARG A 57 10.08 -20.45 -4.07
CA ARG A 57 11.00 -20.73 -5.19
C ARG A 57 11.67 -19.49 -5.77
N PHE A 58 11.07 -18.31 -5.62
CA PHE A 58 11.56 -17.05 -6.21
C PHE A 58 12.69 -16.37 -5.41
N ARG A 59 13.03 -16.92 -4.22
CA ARG A 59 14.13 -16.48 -3.36
C ARG A 59 15.52 -16.81 -3.91
N SER A 60 15.64 -17.59 -4.97
CA SER A 60 16.95 -18.09 -5.42
C SER A 60 17.73 -17.10 -6.31
N SER A 61 17.10 -16.03 -6.83
CA SER A 61 17.84 -15.03 -7.61
C SER A 61 17.19 -13.63 -7.66
N LYS A 62 18.04 -12.63 -7.91
CA LYS A 62 17.69 -11.22 -8.15
C LYS A 62 16.66 -11.07 -9.29
N GLU A 63 16.85 -11.83 -10.37
CA GLU A 63 16.00 -11.81 -11.57
C GLU A 63 14.59 -12.31 -11.25
N GLN A 64 14.50 -13.36 -10.42
CA GLN A 64 13.23 -13.94 -9.98
C GLN A 64 12.44 -12.96 -9.11
N THR A 65 13.12 -12.30 -8.16
CA THR A 65 12.54 -11.22 -7.36
C THR A 65 12.02 -10.09 -8.26
N MET A 66 12.83 -9.60 -9.19
CA MET A 66 12.41 -8.52 -10.09
C MET A 66 11.24 -8.91 -11.00
N LYS A 67 11.21 -10.16 -11.48
CA LYS A 67 10.08 -10.69 -12.26
C LYS A 67 8.80 -10.74 -11.41
N LEU A 68 8.90 -11.21 -10.18
CA LEU A 68 7.81 -11.26 -9.22
C LEU A 68 7.24 -9.87 -8.94
N GLN A 69 8.09 -8.90 -8.58
CA GLN A 69 7.65 -7.53 -8.26
C GLN A 69 7.01 -6.83 -9.47
N ARG A 70 7.50 -7.08 -10.70
CA ARG A 70 6.83 -6.60 -11.93
C ARG A 70 5.42 -7.17 -12.10
N LEU A 71 5.26 -8.48 -11.91
CA LEU A 71 3.95 -9.13 -12.06
C LEU A 71 2.94 -8.63 -11.00
N ILE A 72 3.39 -8.39 -9.78
CA ILE A 72 2.52 -7.84 -8.72
C ILE A 72 2.17 -6.38 -9.03
N MET A 73 3.13 -5.56 -9.48
CA MET A 73 2.88 -4.18 -9.89
C MET A 73 1.88 -4.09 -11.06
N GLU A 74 2.01 -4.98 -12.04
CA GLU A 74 1.07 -5.12 -13.16
C GLU A 74 -0.34 -5.47 -12.68
N ALA A 75 -0.45 -6.45 -11.79
CA ALA A 75 -1.72 -6.86 -11.21
C ALA A 75 -2.40 -5.71 -10.44
N GLN A 76 -1.61 -4.98 -9.65
CA GLN A 76 -2.07 -3.82 -8.90
C GLN A 76 -2.63 -2.74 -9.83
N PHE A 77 -1.92 -2.45 -10.92
CA PHE A 77 -2.35 -1.46 -11.91
C PHE A 77 -3.71 -1.81 -12.53
N GLU A 78 -3.88 -3.06 -12.98
CA GLU A 78 -5.14 -3.51 -13.58
C GLU A 78 -6.29 -3.51 -12.57
N SER A 79 -6.01 -3.88 -11.31
CA SER A 79 -7.01 -3.82 -10.23
C SER A 79 -7.43 -2.37 -9.93
N GLU A 80 -6.50 -1.43 -9.84
CA GLU A 80 -6.83 0.00 -9.66
C GLU A 80 -7.72 0.52 -10.79
N LYS A 81 -7.34 0.24 -12.05
CA LYS A 81 -8.09 0.68 -13.22
C LYS A 81 -9.52 0.12 -13.22
N LEU A 82 -9.67 -1.19 -13.03
CA LEU A 82 -10.98 -1.86 -13.03
C LEU A 82 -11.90 -1.33 -11.91
N ARG A 83 -11.33 -0.98 -10.75
CA ARG A 83 -12.10 -0.46 -9.61
C ARG A 83 -12.56 0.98 -9.86
N LEU A 84 -11.70 1.82 -10.42
CA LEU A 84 -12.02 3.20 -10.79
C LEU A 84 -13.03 3.31 -11.94
N GLU A 85 -13.19 2.27 -12.76
CA GLU A 85 -14.30 2.20 -13.73
C GLU A 85 -15.68 2.03 -13.06
N ARG A 86 -15.72 1.61 -11.79
CA ARG A 86 -16.96 1.24 -11.07
C ARG A 86 -17.29 2.13 -9.88
N SER A 87 -16.36 2.99 -9.45
CA SER A 87 -16.49 3.87 -8.29
C SER A 87 -15.62 5.10 -8.50
N SER A 88 -16.02 6.25 -7.97
CA SER A 88 -15.26 7.49 -8.12
C SER A 88 -13.93 7.50 -7.36
N TRP A 89 -13.76 6.61 -6.38
CA TRP A 89 -12.54 6.49 -5.58
C TRP A 89 -12.34 5.07 -5.04
N ASN A 90 -11.12 4.78 -4.57
CA ASN A 90 -10.78 3.48 -4.00
C ASN A 90 -9.96 3.58 -2.70
N ILE A 91 -10.02 2.50 -1.92
CA ILE A 91 -9.09 2.21 -0.84
C ILE A 91 -8.25 1.00 -1.27
N SER A 92 -6.93 1.17 -1.28
CA SER A 92 -5.99 0.14 -1.68
C SER A 92 -5.20 -0.40 -0.49
N ASP A 93 -5.44 -1.66 -0.16
CA ASP A 93 -4.64 -2.44 0.80
C ASP A 93 -3.34 -2.86 0.11
N ARG A 94 -2.32 -2.00 0.26
CA ARG A 94 -1.05 -1.90 -0.51
C ARG A 94 -1.12 -0.96 -1.69
N SER A 95 0.06 -0.53 -2.12
CA SER A 95 0.26 0.33 -3.28
C SER A 95 1.35 -0.26 -4.19
N ALA A 96 1.48 0.26 -5.40
CA ALA A 96 2.58 -0.09 -6.29
C ALA A 96 3.96 0.18 -5.67
N LEU A 97 4.05 1.12 -4.73
CA LEU A 97 5.26 1.43 -3.98
C LEU A 97 5.78 0.23 -3.18
N ASN A 98 4.89 -0.62 -2.66
CA ASN A 98 5.28 -1.84 -1.95
C ASN A 98 6.22 -2.68 -2.82
N ASN A 99 5.93 -2.80 -4.11
CA ASN A 99 6.75 -3.60 -5.02
C ASN A 99 8.17 -3.02 -5.22
N ILE A 100 8.28 -1.69 -5.21
CA ILE A 100 9.58 -0.99 -5.32
C ILE A 100 10.40 -1.22 -4.05
N VAL A 101 9.80 -1.04 -2.87
CA VAL A 101 10.49 -1.25 -1.59
C VAL A 101 10.92 -2.70 -1.42
N TYR A 102 10.06 -3.66 -1.76
CA TYR A 102 10.44 -5.07 -1.73
C TYR A 102 11.49 -5.44 -2.78
N ALA A 103 11.53 -4.77 -3.93
CA ALA A 103 12.63 -4.91 -4.89
C ALA A 103 13.94 -4.31 -4.37
N TRP A 104 13.91 -3.17 -3.68
CA TRP A 104 15.09 -2.59 -3.02
C TRP A 104 15.71 -3.57 -2.04
N LYS A 105 14.88 -4.14 -1.17
CA LYS A 105 15.34 -5.07 -0.14
C LYS A 105 15.88 -6.38 -0.73
N ASN A 106 15.16 -6.98 -1.68
CA ASN A 106 15.46 -8.36 -2.11
C ASN A 106 16.29 -8.47 -3.40
N ALA A 107 16.34 -7.43 -4.23
CA ALA A 107 17.10 -7.41 -5.49
C ALA A 107 18.16 -6.28 -5.53
N GLY A 108 18.18 -5.39 -4.54
CA GLY A 108 19.07 -4.24 -4.48
C GLY A 108 18.52 -3.01 -5.22
N ARG A 109 18.91 -1.82 -4.74
CA ARG A 109 18.42 -0.52 -5.27
C ARG A 109 18.66 -0.34 -6.77
N GLU A 110 19.82 -0.75 -7.29
CA GLU A 110 20.11 -0.64 -8.72
C GLU A 110 19.16 -1.44 -9.61
N ALA A 111 18.81 -2.66 -9.19
CA ALA A 111 17.89 -3.50 -9.96
C ALA A 111 16.49 -2.90 -9.99
N ALA A 112 16.05 -2.38 -8.85
CA ALA A 112 14.72 -1.87 -8.67
C ALA A 112 14.46 -0.57 -9.43
N LYS A 113 15.50 0.15 -9.88
CA LYS A 113 15.36 1.31 -10.79
C LYS A 113 14.62 0.97 -12.08
N GLU A 114 14.53 -0.31 -12.44
CA GLU A 114 13.74 -0.78 -13.57
C GLU A 114 12.22 -0.70 -13.35
N LEU A 115 11.74 -0.78 -12.10
CA LEU A 115 10.30 -0.73 -11.83
C LEU A 115 9.70 0.66 -12.10
N PRO A 116 10.30 1.77 -11.61
CA PRO A 116 9.79 3.11 -11.91
C PRO A 116 9.83 3.54 -13.37
N LYS A 117 10.57 2.82 -14.24
CA LYS A 117 10.62 3.12 -15.68
C LYS A 117 9.37 2.65 -16.42
N ALA A 118 8.55 1.78 -15.83
CA ALA A 118 7.33 1.30 -16.47
C ALA A 118 6.30 2.43 -16.59
N ALA A 119 5.68 2.57 -17.77
CA ALA A 119 4.63 3.58 -18.00
C ALA A 119 3.48 3.48 -16.97
N LYS A 120 3.13 2.25 -16.57
CA LYS A 120 2.11 1.98 -15.55
C LYS A 120 2.46 2.54 -14.18
N TRP A 121 3.74 2.55 -13.81
CA TRP A 121 4.18 3.20 -12.58
C TRP A 121 3.94 4.71 -12.64
N ALA A 122 4.22 5.37 -13.77
CA ALA A 122 3.99 6.81 -13.89
C ALA A 122 2.52 7.17 -13.65
N GLU A 123 1.60 6.35 -14.16
CA GLU A 123 0.15 6.54 -13.95
C GLU A 123 -0.28 6.28 -12.50
N MET A 124 0.21 5.20 -11.87
CA MET A 124 -0.05 4.93 -10.45
C MET A 124 0.53 6.00 -9.54
N ARG A 125 1.75 6.47 -9.82
CA ARG A 125 2.38 7.57 -9.10
C ARG A 125 1.56 8.85 -9.24
N TYR A 126 1.07 9.17 -10.44
CA TYR A 126 0.21 10.33 -10.67
C TYR A 126 -1.07 10.25 -9.82
N ARG A 127 -1.71 9.08 -9.75
CA ARG A 127 -2.86 8.85 -8.85
C ARG A 127 -2.48 9.02 -7.39
N MET A 128 -1.40 8.37 -6.94
CA MET A 128 -0.92 8.44 -5.56
C MET A 128 -0.59 9.87 -5.11
N ALA A 129 -0.03 10.69 -6.00
CA ALA A 129 0.30 12.09 -5.70
C ALA A 129 -0.92 12.97 -5.39
N ARG A 130 -2.11 12.54 -5.81
CA ARG A 130 -3.40 13.23 -5.60
C ARG A 130 -4.30 12.49 -4.59
N SER A 131 -3.69 11.62 -3.80
CA SER A 131 -4.38 10.68 -2.93
C SER A 131 -3.84 10.78 -1.51
N LEU A 132 -4.58 10.21 -0.56
CA LEU A 132 -4.08 10.01 0.78
C LEU A 132 -3.18 8.77 0.81
N VAL A 133 -1.93 8.91 1.21
CA VAL A 133 -1.02 7.79 1.46
C VAL A 133 -0.74 7.67 2.95
N ILE A 134 -1.07 6.52 3.55
CA ILE A 134 -0.81 6.21 4.95
C ILE A 134 0.28 5.15 5.02
N VAL A 135 1.36 5.39 5.77
CA VAL A 135 2.40 4.40 6.05
C VAL A 135 2.20 3.86 7.46
N CYS A 136 1.78 2.60 7.58
CA CYS A 136 1.67 1.94 8.88
C CYS A 136 3.04 1.55 9.43
N GLU A 137 3.37 2.01 10.63
CA GLU A 137 4.57 1.57 11.34
C GLU A 137 4.48 0.09 11.78
N ALA A 138 5.64 -0.57 11.79
CA ALA A 138 5.79 -1.88 12.40
C ALA A 138 5.92 -1.72 13.93
N GLY A 139 5.19 -2.55 14.70
CA GLY A 139 5.20 -2.58 16.17
C GLY A 139 5.15 -4.02 16.67
N ALA A 140 5.77 -4.26 17.84
CA ALA A 140 6.31 -5.56 18.24
C ALA A 140 5.28 -6.69 18.50
N ASP A 141 4.01 -6.38 18.80
CA ASP A 141 3.10 -7.39 19.36
C ASP A 141 2.13 -8.04 18.36
N TRP A 142 2.07 -7.55 17.11
CA TRP A 142 1.15 -8.06 16.08
C TRP A 142 1.83 -8.72 14.88
N LEU A 143 3.16 -8.85 14.91
CA LEU A 143 3.94 -9.48 13.85
C LEU A 143 3.84 -11.01 13.97
N GLN A 144 2.70 -11.58 13.61
CA GLN A 144 2.60 -13.02 13.40
C GLN A 144 3.06 -13.34 11.98
N GLY A 145 4.08 -14.18 11.86
CA GLY A 145 4.54 -14.69 10.58
C GLY A 145 3.48 -15.55 9.92
N ASP A 146 3.29 -15.39 8.62
CA ASP A 146 2.73 -16.47 7.80
C ASP A 146 3.89 -17.22 7.13
N ASP A 147 3.79 -18.56 7.07
CA ASP A 147 4.82 -19.43 6.48
C ASP A 147 4.97 -19.24 4.94
N LEU A 148 4.26 -18.26 4.37
CA LEU A 148 4.13 -18.05 2.94
C LEU A 148 5.02 -16.90 2.44
N ARG A 149 5.36 -15.91 3.29
CA ARG A 149 6.00 -14.66 2.85
C ARG A 149 7.41 -14.44 3.42
N LEU A 150 8.21 -13.63 2.70
CA LEU A 150 9.52 -13.11 3.12
C LEU A 150 9.36 -12.18 4.35
N MET A 151 9.18 -12.74 5.54
CA MET A 151 9.13 -11.94 6.77
C MET A 151 10.51 -11.40 7.13
N PRO A 152 10.64 -10.11 7.51
CA PRO A 152 11.81 -9.62 8.22
C PRO A 152 12.12 -10.51 9.43
N THR A 153 13.37 -10.94 9.57
CA THR A 153 13.74 -11.94 10.60
C THR A 153 13.98 -11.33 11.98
N ASN A 154 14.17 -10.01 12.04
CA ASN A 154 14.45 -9.27 13.26
C ASN A 154 13.89 -7.84 13.18
N TRP A 155 13.92 -7.14 14.32
CA TRP A 155 13.42 -5.77 14.45
C TRP A 155 14.12 -4.77 13.53
N GLU A 156 15.43 -4.91 13.31
CA GLU A 156 16.22 -4.03 12.43
C GLU A 156 15.72 -4.14 10.99
N GLU A 157 15.47 -5.34 10.50
CA GLU A 157 14.91 -5.57 9.17
C GLU A 157 13.48 -5.01 9.01
N TRP A 158 12.70 -4.93 10.10
CA TRP A 158 11.38 -4.28 10.11
C TRP A 158 11.51 -2.76 9.99
N LEU A 159 12.47 -2.18 10.72
CA LEU A 159 12.80 -0.76 10.61
C LEU A 159 13.35 -0.42 9.22
N GLU A 160 14.21 -1.25 8.63
CA GLU A 160 14.73 -1.06 7.28
C GLU A 160 13.61 -1.02 6.23
N VAL A 161 12.61 -1.89 6.35
CA VAL A 161 11.46 -1.88 5.44
C VAL A 161 10.65 -0.60 5.62
N ARG A 162 10.39 -0.17 6.87
CA ARG A 162 9.71 1.11 7.17
C ARG A 162 10.47 2.29 6.56
N THR A 163 11.75 2.41 6.85
CA THR A 163 12.62 3.46 6.29
C THR A 163 12.63 3.40 4.76
N GLY A 164 12.61 2.19 4.18
CA GLY A 164 12.48 2.00 2.74
C GLY A 164 11.19 2.58 2.17
N PHE A 165 10.05 2.46 2.86
CA PHE A 165 8.79 3.08 2.44
C PHE A 165 8.85 4.61 2.48
N CYS A 166 9.29 5.19 3.61
CA CYS A 166 9.41 6.64 3.74
C CYS A 166 10.36 7.22 2.70
N GLN A 167 11.55 6.63 2.56
CA GLN A 167 12.53 7.06 1.56
C GLN A 167 11.97 6.96 0.13
N ALA A 168 11.22 5.90 -0.19
CA ALA A 168 10.63 5.77 -1.52
C ALA A 168 9.59 6.86 -1.79
N LEU A 169 8.78 7.22 -0.80
CA LEU A 169 7.79 8.29 -0.93
C LEU A 169 8.48 9.65 -1.14
N GLU A 170 9.53 9.93 -0.37
CA GLU A 170 10.36 11.14 -0.52
C GLU A 170 11.04 11.19 -1.89
N ASP A 171 11.70 10.11 -2.32
CA ASP A 171 12.37 10.00 -3.64
C ASP A 171 11.39 10.24 -4.80
N PHE A 172 10.12 9.90 -4.61
CA PHE A 172 9.06 10.10 -5.57
C PHE A 172 8.19 11.34 -5.30
N GLY A 173 8.57 12.21 -4.37
CA GLY A 173 7.84 13.44 -4.05
C GLY A 173 6.36 13.20 -3.74
N LEU A 174 6.05 12.10 -3.07
CA LEU A 174 4.69 11.71 -2.69
C LEU A 174 4.45 12.11 -1.24
N ALA A 175 3.40 12.90 -0.99
CA ALA A 175 2.97 13.22 0.36
C ALA A 175 2.44 11.96 1.05
N TYR A 176 2.73 11.82 2.34
CA TYR A 176 2.26 10.69 3.15
C TYR A 176 2.14 11.08 4.61
N GLU A 177 1.35 10.30 5.35
CA GLU A 177 1.24 10.39 6.80
C GLU A 177 1.65 9.05 7.42
N VAL A 178 2.37 9.11 8.54
CA VAL A 178 2.81 7.92 9.26
C VAL A 178 1.81 7.60 10.35
N LEU A 179 1.23 6.40 10.27
CA LEU A 179 0.37 5.87 11.32
C LEU A 179 1.23 5.13 12.35
N SER A 180 1.40 5.76 13.51
CA SER A 180 2.23 5.26 14.60
C SER A 180 1.79 3.87 15.07
N CYS A 181 2.78 3.05 15.44
CA CYS A 181 2.50 1.76 16.08
C CYS A 181 2.10 1.87 17.56
N GLU A 182 2.16 3.06 18.15
CA GLU A 182 1.68 3.33 19.51
C GLU A 182 0.16 3.43 19.61
N ALA A 183 -0.54 3.65 18.48
CA ALA A 183 -1.99 3.56 18.40
C ALA A 183 -2.43 2.08 18.44
N VAL A 184 -2.59 1.55 19.66
CA VAL A 184 -2.88 0.13 19.88
C VAL A 184 -4.30 -0.25 19.46
N ALA A 185 -5.28 0.62 19.72
CA ALA A 185 -6.68 0.36 19.35
C ALA A 185 -6.91 0.59 17.85
N MET A 186 -7.73 -0.25 17.23
CA MET A 186 -7.99 -0.18 15.79
C MET A 186 -8.88 1.02 15.45
N GLU A 187 -9.74 1.38 16.39
CA GLU A 187 -10.66 2.51 16.33
C GLU A 187 -9.89 3.83 16.25
N ASP A 188 -8.89 4.02 17.13
CA ASP A 188 -8.00 5.18 17.12
C ASP A 188 -7.26 5.29 15.77
N ARG A 189 -6.78 4.16 15.24
CA ARG A 189 -6.12 4.11 13.94
C ARG A 189 -7.06 4.49 12.80
N ALA A 190 -8.30 4.01 12.82
CA ALA A 190 -9.31 4.34 11.83
C ALA A 190 -9.70 5.83 11.90
N GLU A 191 -9.80 6.40 13.10
CA GLU A 191 -10.08 7.82 13.32
C GLU A 191 -8.96 8.72 12.76
N VAL A 192 -7.69 8.35 12.96
CA VAL A 192 -6.55 9.08 12.36
C VAL A 192 -6.67 9.09 10.84
N VAL A 193 -6.98 7.94 10.22
CA VAL A 193 -7.18 7.85 8.76
C VAL A 193 -8.38 8.70 8.31
N ALA A 194 -9.51 8.64 9.01
CA ALA A 194 -10.72 9.39 8.67
C ALA A 194 -10.53 10.91 8.80
N THR A 195 -9.86 11.37 9.86
CA THR A 195 -9.52 12.78 10.07
C THR A 195 -8.61 13.28 8.96
N THR A 196 -7.60 12.49 8.61
CA THR A 196 -6.65 12.83 7.55
C THR A 196 -7.31 12.85 6.17
N PHE A 197 -8.20 11.88 5.91
CA PHE A 197 -8.98 11.79 4.68
C PHE A 197 -9.88 13.02 4.49
N THR A 198 -10.57 13.44 5.55
CA THR A 198 -11.41 14.64 5.54
C THR A 198 -10.58 15.89 5.22
N ARG A 199 -9.44 16.06 5.89
CA ARG A 199 -8.51 17.18 5.63
C ARG A 199 -8.00 17.18 4.18
N THR A 200 -7.63 16.01 3.66
CA THR A 200 -7.13 15.87 2.28
C THR A 200 -8.22 16.20 1.26
N SER A 201 -9.46 15.76 1.52
CA SER A 201 -10.61 16.05 0.68
C SER A 201 -10.91 17.55 0.62
N CYS A 202 -10.79 18.27 1.74
CA CYS A 202 -10.97 19.74 1.78
C CYS A 202 -9.83 20.53 1.12
N ILE A 203 -8.61 19.99 1.05
CA ILE A 203 -7.51 20.64 0.31
C ILE A 203 -7.77 20.56 -1.18
N THR A 204 -8.23 19.40 -1.67
CA THR A 204 -8.63 19.22 -3.08
C THR A 204 -9.87 20.03 -3.48
N GLU A 205 -10.58 20.67 -2.55
CA GLU A 205 -11.69 21.60 -2.83
C GLU A 205 -11.21 23.00 -3.23
N ASN A 206 -9.96 23.38 -2.93
CA ASN A 206 -9.44 24.74 -3.10
C ASN A 206 -8.37 24.89 -4.20
N GLU A 207 -8.03 23.82 -4.92
CA GLU A 207 -7.12 23.81 -6.10
C GLU A 207 -7.89 23.67 -7.41
#